data_AF-A0A1I3W0V9-F1
#
_entry.id   AF-A0A1I3W0V9-F1
#
_cell.length_a   1.000
_cell.length_b   1.000
_cell.length_c   1.000
_cell.angle_alpha   90.00
_cell.angle_beta   90.00
_cell.angle_gamma   90.00
#
_symmetry.space_group_name_H-M   'P 1'
#
loop_
_entity.id
_entity.type
_entity.pdbx_description
1 polymer ?
#
loop_
_entity_poly.entity_id
_entity_poly.type
_entity_poly.pdbx_seq_one_letter_code
_entity_poly.pdbx_strand_id
1 'polypeptide(L)'
;MIGSPPICFNARTAIRPEPSPASGVERKTDMLRERQLSARIAPTPPVQIGRPVAADLIAVLAAVTSGDPRVLTIQDQRALPSGPFELAHRSMQSGLRAWVERQTRLPLGYVEQLYTFADKDRGGGEQRVISISYLGLTREQPASGEFEASWRSWYAYFPWEDHRVGPPPVIEDVLLPRLRAWAEDSFSARIAHDRWQRAASTFGFDRAWNEELVLQRYELLYEAGLIPEAERDDAGDAPRDPAAIDAVSGMGRAMILDHRRILATGIARLRAKIKYHPVVFELMPETFTLLQLQRCVEALAGRLVHKQNFRRLIEQQELVEETGETSQDTGGRPAKLFRFRREVLAERAIFGTKLPISRA
;
A
#
# COMPACT_ATOMS: atom_id res chain seq x y z
N MET A 1 0.86 -76.92 -23.62
CA MET A 1 2.33 -76.89 -23.41
C MET A 1 2.55 -76.33 -22.01
N ILE A 2 2.61 -77.21 -21.01
CA ILE A 2 3.84 -77.84 -20.45
C ILE A 2 4.63 -76.82 -19.62
N GLY A 3 4.76 -77.06 -18.32
CA GLY A 3 5.65 -76.30 -17.44
C GLY A 3 5.40 -76.48 -15.94
N SER A 4 5.59 -77.70 -15.44
CA SER A 4 5.69 -78.04 -14.01
C SER A 4 6.96 -77.46 -13.33
N PRO A 5 7.06 -77.48 -11.98
CA PRO A 5 8.00 -76.72 -11.13
C PRO A 5 9.35 -77.43 -10.89
N PRO A 6 10.27 -76.86 -10.07
CA PRO A 6 10.53 -77.38 -8.71
C PRO A 6 10.81 -76.24 -7.69
N ILE A 7 10.41 -76.25 -6.40
CA ILE A 7 10.71 -77.12 -5.24
C ILE A 7 12.20 -77.15 -4.85
N CYS A 8 12.43 -76.98 -3.53
CA CYS A 8 13.60 -77.35 -2.68
C CYS A 8 14.45 -76.16 -2.16
N PHE A 9 14.83 -76.06 -0.88
CA PHE A 9 14.60 -76.88 0.32
C PHE A 9 15.24 -76.17 1.54
N ASN A 10 14.67 -76.41 2.73
CA ASN A 10 15.34 -76.55 4.05
C ASN A 10 16.00 -75.36 4.78
N ALA A 11 16.02 -75.28 6.12
CA ALA A 11 15.62 -76.22 7.18
C ALA A 11 15.46 -75.52 8.55
N ARG A 12 14.50 -76.03 9.33
CA ARG A 12 14.50 -76.32 10.80
C ARG A 12 14.69 -75.15 11.78
N THR A 13 13.90 -75.04 12.85
CA THR A 13 13.74 -76.09 13.87
C THR A 13 12.48 -75.92 14.73
N ALA A 14 11.71 -77.02 14.77
CA ALA A 14 10.90 -77.65 15.84
C ALA A 14 10.31 -76.85 17.01
N ILE A 15 9.04 -77.15 17.36
CA ILE A 15 8.64 -77.96 18.54
C ILE A 15 7.14 -78.33 18.44
N ARG A 16 6.80 -79.55 18.89
CA ARG A 16 5.48 -80.23 18.87
C ARG A 16 4.51 -79.71 19.94
N PRO A 17 3.18 -79.96 19.79
CA PRO A 17 2.15 -79.62 20.77
C PRO A 17 1.65 -80.83 21.59
N GLU A 18 1.08 -80.57 22.76
CA GLU A 18 -0.02 -81.29 23.43
C GLU A 18 -0.38 -80.58 24.76
N PRO A 19 -1.55 -80.79 25.39
CA PRO A 19 -2.92 -80.71 24.86
C PRO A 19 -3.79 -79.72 25.68
N SER A 20 -4.97 -79.40 25.14
CA SER A 20 -6.04 -78.63 25.82
C SER A 20 -6.64 -79.41 27.00
N PRO A 21 -7.22 -78.73 28.00
CA PRO A 21 -8.63 -78.98 28.21
C PRO A 21 -9.48 -77.72 28.37
N ALA A 22 -10.69 -77.86 27.84
CA ALA A 22 -11.83 -76.98 27.96
C ALA A 22 -12.26 -76.76 29.42
N SER A 23 -12.79 -75.56 29.71
CA SER A 23 -14.14 -75.35 30.27
C SER A 23 -14.26 -73.92 30.80
N GLY A 24 -15.33 -73.22 30.40
CA GLY A 24 -15.58 -71.85 30.84
C GLY A 24 -16.46 -71.08 29.86
N VAL A 25 -17.57 -71.70 29.46
CA VAL A 25 -18.69 -70.99 28.83
C VAL A 25 -19.35 -70.10 29.88
N GLU A 26 -19.80 -68.93 29.43
CA GLU A 26 -20.71 -67.99 30.11
C GLU A 26 -20.15 -67.09 31.22
N ARG A 27 -19.61 -65.95 30.77
CA ARG A 27 -20.09 -64.62 31.17
C ARG A 27 -19.54 -63.55 30.20
N LYS A 28 -20.21 -63.42 29.05
CA LYS A 28 -19.81 -62.50 27.97
C LYS A 28 -20.93 -61.52 27.64
N THR A 29 -21.42 -60.80 28.64
CA THR A 29 -22.30 -59.63 28.46
C THR A 29 -22.32 -58.86 29.79
N ASP A 30 -21.28 -58.05 30.04
CA ASP A 30 -21.39 -56.85 30.90
C ASP A 30 -20.10 -56.00 30.98
N MET A 31 -19.01 -56.37 30.29
CA MET A 31 -17.75 -55.58 30.32
C MET A 31 -17.41 -54.86 29.00
N LEU A 32 -18.42 -54.54 28.18
CA LEU A 32 -18.24 -53.78 26.92
C LEU A 32 -18.85 -52.37 26.96
N ARG A 33 -19.14 -51.81 28.14
CA ARG A 33 -19.65 -50.42 28.27
C ARG A 33 -18.83 -49.46 29.15
N GLU A 34 -17.65 -49.85 29.63
CA GLU A 34 -16.76 -48.97 30.42
C GLU A 34 -15.33 -48.82 29.85
N ARG A 35 -15.17 -48.97 28.53
CA ARG A 35 -13.89 -48.65 27.85
C ARG A 35 -14.04 -47.62 26.73
N GLN A 36 -15.04 -46.75 26.82
CA GLN A 36 -15.16 -45.53 26.03
C GLN A 36 -15.28 -44.34 26.97
N LEU A 37 -14.15 -43.79 27.45
CA LEU A 37 -13.95 -42.38 27.85
C LEU A 37 -12.62 -42.26 28.60
N SER A 38 -11.52 -42.35 27.88
CA SER A 38 -10.21 -41.82 28.30
C SER A 38 -9.33 -41.71 27.07
N ALA A 39 -9.83 -40.99 26.07
CA ALA A 39 -8.96 -40.46 25.03
C ALA A 39 -7.98 -39.53 25.72
N ARG A 40 -6.69 -39.91 25.74
CA ARG A 40 -5.60 -39.06 26.19
C ARG A 40 -5.63 -37.78 25.36
N ILE A 41 -6.16 -36.70 25.91
CA ILE A 41 -5.92 -35.36 25.41
C ILE A 41 -4.42 -35.14 25.62
N ALA A 42 -3.64 -35.21 24.53
CA ALA A 42 -2.27 -34.75 24.58
C ALA A 42 -2.28 -33.31 25.09
N PRO A 43 -1.42 -32.92 26.05
CA PRO A 43 -1.37 -31.53 26.50
C PRO A 43 -1.13 -30.67 25.25
N THR A 44 -2.04 -29.72 25.01
CA THR A 44 -1.84 -28.69 24.01
C THR A 44 -0.47 -28.09 24.30
N PRO A 45 0.45 -28.00 23.32
CA PRO A 45 1.73 -27.34 23.56
C PRO A 45 1.42 -25.96 24.16
N PRO A 46 2.18 -25.51 25.18
CA PRO A 46 1.92 -24.21 25.77
C PRO A 46 1.89 -23.20 24.63
N VAL A 47 0.79 -22.44 24.53
CA VAL A 47 0.72 -21.29 23.63
C VAL A 47 1.88 -20.42 24.05
N GLN A 48 2.93 -20.36 23.22
CA GLN A 48 3.99 -19.39 23.42
C GLN A 48 3.29 -18.04 23.40
N ILE A 49 3.20 -17.40 24.57
CA ILE A 49 2.67 -16.04 24.66
C ILE A 49 3.60 -15.21 23.79
N GLY A 50 3.09 -14.81 22.63
CA GLY A 50 3.86 -14.06 21.64
C GLY A 50 4.49 -12.85 22.30
N ARG A 51 5.76 -12.57 21.96
CA ARG A 51 6.44 -11.34 22.38
C ARG A 51 5.54 -10.13 22.08
N PRO A 52 5.52 -9.09 22.95
CA PRO A 52 4.62 -7.95 22.77
C PRO A 52 4.87 -7.29 21.42
N VAL A 53 3.85 -7.29 20.56
CA VAL A 53 3.87 -6.64 19.26
C VAL A 53 3.54 -5.16 19.47
N ALA A 54 4.43 -4.26 19.08
CA ALA A 54 4.14 -2.83 19.05
C ALA A 54 3.39 -2.51 17.75
N ALA A 55 2.47 -1.54 17.77
CA ALA A 55 1.78 -1.10 16.58
C ALA A 55 1.81 0.42 16.48
N ASP A 56 2.16 0.93 15.31
CA ASP A 56 2.19 2.35 15.01
C ASP A 56 1.12 2.68 13.97
N LEU A 57 0.48 3.83 14.17
CA LEU A 57 -0.47 4.42 13.23
C LEU A 57 0.28 5.45 12.38
N ILE A 58 0.19 5.34 11.06
CA ILE A 58 0.89 6.22 10.11
C ILE A 58 -0.13 6.88 9.17
N ALA A 59 -0.04 8.19 9.00
CA ALA A 59 -0.93 8.97 8.15
C ALA A 59 -0.22 9.51 6.90
N VAL A 60 -0.70 9.11 5.72
CA VAL A 60 -0.41 9.80 4.46
C VAL A 60 -1.46 10.90 4.30
N LEU A 61 -1.12 12.13 4.66
CA LEU A 61 -2.03 13.27 4.53
C LEU A 61 -1.72 14.04 3.26
N ALA A 62 -2.62 13.97 2.27
CA ALA A 62 -2.44 14.63 1.00
C ALA A 62 -3.29 15.91 0.89
N ALA A 63 -2.71 16.91 0.25
CA ALA A 63 -3.36 18.16 -0.16
C ALA A 63 -2.93 18.52 -1.59
N VAL A 64 -3.64 19.43 -2.25
CA VAL A 64 -3.17 20.03 -3.51
C VAL A 64 -3.23 21.54 -3.39
N THR A 65 -2.08 22.19 -3.59
CA THR A 65 -1.93 23.63 -3.44
C THR A 65 -1.29 24.19 -4.69
N SER A 66 -1.95 25.15 -5.34
CA SER A 66 -1.46 25.80 -6.57
C SER A 66 -1.08 24.81 -7.69
N GLY A 67 -1.77 23.66 -7.76
CA GLY A 67 -1.49 22.61 -8.74
C GLY A 67 -0.28 21.73 -8.40
N ASP A 68 0.25 21.81 -7.19
CA ASP A 68 1.29 20.91 -6.68
C ASP A 68 0.66 19.96 -5.64
N PRO A 69 0.77 18.64 -5.84
CA PRO A 69 0.30 17.68 -4.85
C PRO A 69 1.31 17.56 -3.71
N ARG A 70 0.82 17.71 -2.48
CA ARG A 70 1.64 17.79 -1.28
C ARG A 70 1.26 16.72 -0.28
N VAL A 71 2.27 16.27 0.45
CA VAL A 71 2.12 15.40 1.61
C VAL A 71 2.59 16.16 2.85
N LEU A 72 1.87 16.00 3.95
CA LEU A 72 2.33 16.51 5.24
C LEU A 72 3.41 15.58 5.80
N THR A 73 4.48 16.17 6.28
CA THR A 73 5.65 15.46 6.81
C THR A 73 6.10 16.06 8.13
N ILE A 74 6.81 15.28 8.93
CA ILE A 74 7.42 15.66 10.22
C ILE A 74 8.92 15.31 10.20
N GLN A 75 9.64 15.63 11.29
CA GLN A 75 11.07 15.30 11.46
C GLN A 75 11.92 15.76 10.26
N ASP A 76 11.92 17.07 10.00
CA ASP A 76 12.63 17.69 8.88
C ASP A 76 12.31 17.03 7.52
N GLN A 77 11.02 16.76 7.28
CA GLN A 77 10.50 16.19 6.03
C GLN A 77 10.94 14.74 5.75
N ARG A 78 11.40 13.98 6.76
CA ARG A 78 11.85 12.59 6.61
C ARG A 78 10.87 11.54 7.13
N ALA A 79 9.79 11.97 7.75
CA ALA A 79 8.77 11.05 8.24
C ALA A 79 7.37 11.53 7.89
N LEU A 80 6.46 10.57 7.83
CA LEU A 80 5.01 10.81 7.77
C LEU A 80 4.50 10.97 9.20
N PRO A 81 3.45 11.79 9.45
CA PRO A 81 2.81 11.87 10.74
C PRO A 81 2.45 10.48 11.28
N SER A 82 2.98 10.15 12.46
CA SER A 82 2.85 8.81 13.03
C SER A 82 2.89 8.82 14.55
N GLY A 83 2.29 7.82 15.17
CA GLY A 83 2.36 7.63 16.62
C GLY A 83 1.89 6.24 17.06
N PRO A 84 2.19 5.85 18.32
CA PRO A 84 1.81 4.55 18.85
C PRO A 84 0.30 4.37 18.86
N PHE A 85 -0.12 3.11 18.67
CA PHE A 85 -1.49 2.70 18.94
C PHE A 85 -1.79 2.78 20.44
N GLU A 86 -2.69 3.67 20.83
CA GLU A 86 -3.13 3.85 22.22
C GLU A 86 -4.46 3.13 22.47
N LEU A 87 -4.51 2.28 23.50
CA LEU A 87 -5.72 1.54 23.92
C LEU A 87 -6.86 2.45 24.42
N ALA A 88 -6.55 3.71 24.73
CA ALA A 88 -7.53 4.69 25.19
C ALA A 88 -8.55 5.10 24.11
N HIS A 89 -8.22 4.88 22.82
CA HIS A 89 -9.09 5.24 21.72
C HIS A 89 -10.06 4.11 21.35
N ARG A 90 -11.34 4.46 21.11
CA ARG A 90 -12.39 3.50 20.76
C ARG A 90 -12.17 2.80 19.41
N SER A 91 -11.35 3.37 18.53
CA SER A 91 -10.96 2.76 17.25
C SER A 91 -9.58 3.25 16.80
N MET A 92 -8.91 2.47 15.94
CA MET A 92 -7.65 2.86 15.32
C MET A 92 -7.77 4.18 14.56
N GLN A 93 -8.89 4.39 13.85
CA GLN A 93 -9.18 5.65 13.16
C GLN A 93 -9.29 6.83 14.14
N SER A 94 -9.87 6.63 15.32
CA SER A 94 -9.96 7.67 16.34
C SER A 94 -8.58 8.02 16.90
N GLY A 95 -7.72 7.02 17.10
CA GLY A 95 -6.34 7.23 17.54
C GLY A 95 -5.49 7.93 16.50
N LEU A 96 -5.62 7.58 15.22
CA LEU A 96 -4.95 8.27 14.13
C LEU A 96 -5.38 9.74 14.07
N ARG A 97 -6.70 10.01 14.15
CA ARG A 97 -7.24 11.38 14.14
C ARG A 97 -6.67 12.20 15.29
N ALA A 98 -6.66 11.64 16.51
CA ALA A 98 -6.08 12.31 17.67
C ALA A 98 -4.58 12.58 17.50
N TRP A 99 -3.80 11.62 16.99
CA TRP A 99 -2.37 11.81 16.73
C TRP A 99 -2.09 12.89 15.69
N VAL A 100 -2.80 12.84 14.56
CA VAL A 100 -2.67 13.83 13.49
C VAL A 100 -3.08 15.22 13.98
N GLU A 101 -4.21 15.35 14.67
CA GLU A 101 -4.65 16.64 15.20
C GLU A 101 -3.65 17.20 16.23
N ARG A 102 -3.05 16.34 17.08
CA ARG A 102 -1.99 16.74 18.02
C ARG A 102 -0.72 17.23 17.31
N GLN A 103 -0.27 16.52 16.28
CA GLN A 103 0.99 16.83 15.57
C GLN A 103 0.85 17.96 14.56
N THR A 104 -0.35 18.18 14.02
CA THR A 104 -0.55 18.98 12.81
C THR A 104 -1.61 20.07 12.96
N ARG A 105 -2.47 19.98 13.99
CA ARG A 105 -3.65 20.82 14.21
C ARG A 105 -4.67 20.83 13.06
N LEU A 106 -4.55 19.90 12.11
CA LEU A 106 -5.47 19.80 10.98
C LEU A 106 -6.61 18.83 11.31
N PRO A 107 -7.87 19.27 11.23
CA PRO A 107 -8.99 18.34 11.30
C PRO A 107 -8.94 17.44 10.06
N LEU A 108 -9.04 16.13 10.28
CA LEU A 108 -9.14 15.18 9.19
C LEU A 108 -10.58 15.11 8.70
N GLY A 109 -10.82 15.38 7.42
CA GLY A 109 -12.11 15.10 6.80
C GLY A 109 -12.18 13.63 6.43
N TYR A 110 -11.79 13.36 5.19
CA TYR A 110 -11.70 12.02 4.62
C TYR A 110 -10.51 11.24 5.17
N VAL A 111 -10.76 10.00 5.64
CA VAL A 111 -9.73 9.04 6.07
C VAL A 111 -10.13 7.64 5.62
N GLU A 112 -9.22 6.92 4.99
CA GLU A 112 -9.36 5.51 4.62
C GLU A 112 -8.13 4.73 5.09
N GLN A 113 -8.31 3.50 5.56
CA GLN A 113 -7.18 2.62 5.83
C GLN A 113 -6.54 2.17 4.52
N LEU A 114 -5.21 2.27 4.43
CA LEU A 114 -4.45 1.81 3.28
C LEU A 114 -4.10 0.34 3.43
N TYR A 115 -3.06 0.05 4.21
CA TYR A 115 -2.54 -1.29 4.40
C TYR A 115 -1.91 -1.44 5.78
N THR A 116 -1.75 -2.69 6.20
CA THR A 116 -1.02 -3.02 7.43
C THR A 116 0.32 -3.64 7.04
N PHE A 117 1.41 -2.95 7.35
CA PHE A 117 2.77 -3.38 7.11
C PHE A 117 3.30 -4.08 8.36
N ALA A 118 3.71 -5.34 8.25
CA ALA A 118 4.41 -6.03 9.32
C ALA A 118 5.87 -6.15 8.88
N ASP A 119 6.74 -5.35 9.48
CA ASP A 119 8.17 -5.43 9.18
C ASP A 119 8.94 -5.94 10.40
N LYS A 120 9.93 -6.79 10.12
CA LYS A 120 10.79 -7.41 11.13
C LYS A 120 11.89 -6.45 11.60
N ASP A 121 12.22 -5.45 10.77
CA ASP A 121 13.41 -4.61 10.93
C ASP A 121 13.09 -3.19 11.47
N ARG A 122 11.83 -2.94 11.85
CA ARG A 122 11.32 -1.62 12.29
C ARG A 122 11.65 -1.21 13.74
N GLY A 123 12.38 -2.02 14.49
CA GLY A 123 12.89 -1.64 15.80
C GLY A 123 14.24 -2.29 15.96
N GLY A 124 15.29 -1.54 16.31
CA GLY A 124 16.64 -2.05 16.58
C GLY A 124 16.75 -2.99 17.80
N GLY A 125 15.75 -3.86 18.01
CA GLY A 125 15.62 -4.83 19.09
C GLY A 125 14.67 -5.98 18.70
N GLU A 126 14.51 -6.95 19.60
CA GLU A 126 13.77 -8.21 19.40
C GLU A 126 12.23 -8.09 19.18
N GLN A 127 11.71 -6.88 18.92
CA GLN A 127 10.28 -6.56 18.97
C GLN A 127 9.74 -6.23 17.57
N ARG A 128 8.71 -6.97 17.13
CA ARG A 128 8.06 -6.72 15.84
C ARG A 128 7.14 -5.51 15.95
N VAL A 129 7.24 -4.59 15.00
CA VAL A 129 6.38 -3.40 14.90
C VAL A 129 5.42 -3.55 13.73
N ILE A 130 4.13 -3.32 13.98
CA ILE A 130 3.07 -3.32 12.96
C ILE A 130 2.71 -1.90 12.56
N SER A 131 3.00 -1.59 11.30
CA SER A 131 2.60 -0.45 10.49
C SER A 131 1.14 -0.35 10.10
N ILE A 132 0.23 0.29 10.84
CA ILE A 132 -1.14 0.51 10.35
C ILE A 132 -1.24 1.87 9.66
N SER A 133 -1.37 1.85 8.33
CA SER A 133 -1.33 3.07 7.52
C SER A 133 -2.71 3.53 7.06
N TYR A 134 -2.86 4.85 6.93
CA TYR A 134 -4.09 5.52 6.51
C TYR A 134 -3.81 6.62 5.48
N LEU A 135 -4.73 6.81 4.55
CA LEU A 135 -4.76 7.94 3.63
C LEU A 135 -5.79 8.94 4.13
N GLY A 136 -5.33 10.16 4.40
CA GLY A 136 -6.17 11.31 4.70
C GLY A 136 -6.10 12.32 3.57
N LEU A 137 -7.24 12.93 3.23
CA LEU A 137 -7.28 14.06 2.30
C LEU A 137 -7.73 15.30 3.06
N THR A 138 -7.02 16.40 2.85
CA THR A 138 -7.33 17.68 3.49
C THR A 138 -6.90 18.84 2.61
N ARG A 139 -7.26 20.05 3.01
CA ARG A 139 -6.80 21.28 2.37
C ARG A 139 -5.62 21.82 3.15
N GLU A 140 -4.58 22.26 2.44
CA GLU A 140 -3.45 22.96 3.07
C GLU A 140 -3.98 24.24 3.72
N GLN A 141 -3.86 24.33 5.04
CA GLN A 141 -4.12 25.55 5.78
C GLN A 141 -2.78 26.25 6.03
N PRO A 142 -2.74 27.59 6.00
CA PRO A 142 -1.53 28.34 6.33
C PRO A 142 -1.02 27.87 7.70
N ALA A 143 0.27 27.54 7.76
CA ALA A 143 0.89 26.98 8.95
C ALA A 143 0.63 27.90 10.16
N SER A 144 -0.09 27.39 11.15
CA SER A 144 -0.34 28.09 12.42
C SER A 144 0.55 27.51 13.50
N GLY A 145 1.81 27.94 13.53
CA GLY A 145 2.69 27.84 14.70
C GLY A 145 3.88 26.89 14.62
N GLU A 146 4.58 26.82 15.76
CA GLU A 146 5.93 26.32 16.05
C GLU A 146 6.17 24.79 15.90
N PHE A 147 5.38 24.05 15.12
CA PHE A 147 5.51 22.59 15.01
C PHE A 147 6.42 22.14 13.85
N GLU A 148 7.10 20.99 14.02
CA GLU A 148 7.95 20.31 13.01
C GLU A 148 7.19 19.82 11.75
N ALA A 149 5.87 20.02 11.66
CA ALA A 149 5.07 19.57 10.54
C ALA A 149 5.18 20.53 9.35
N SER A 150 5.50 20.01 8.17
CA SER A 150 5.64 20.80 6.95
C SER A 150 5.05 20.10 5.73
N TRP A 151 4.44 20.89 4.86
CA TRP A 151 3.92 20.44 3.58
C TRP A 151 5.04 20.37 2.55
N ARG A 152 5.14 19.23 1.86
CA ARG A 152 6.15 19.03 0.82
C ARG A 152 5.50 18.44 -0.42
N SER A 153 5.92 18.90 -1.60
CA SER A 153 5.54 18.26 -2.86
C SER A 153 5.89 16.78 -2.79
N TRP A 154 4.95 15.89 -3.08
CA TRP A 154 5.28 14.47 -3.07
C TRP A 154 6.28 14.10 -4.18
N TYR A 155 6.43 14.95 -5.20
CA TYR A 155 7.39 14.75 -6.30
C TYR A 155 8.83 15.01 -5.84
N ALA A 156 9.03 15.64 -4.68
CA ALA A 156 10.34 15.69 -4.03
C ALA A 156 10.80 14.29 -3.55
N TYR A 157 9.86 13.38 -3.27
CA TYR A 157 10.14 11.99 -2.91
C TYR A 157 10.04 11.05 -4.10
N PHE A 158 9.39 11.44 -5.21
CA PHE A 158 9.28 10.61 -6.41
C PHE A 158 9.49 11.46 -7.67
N PRO A 159 10.72 11.88 -7.96
CA PRO A 159 11.01 12.79 -9.07
C PRO A 159 10.68 12.22 -10.46
N TRP A 160 10.49 10.90 -10.57
CA TRP A 160 10.08 10.20 -11.79
C TRP A 160 8.57 10.12 -12.01
N GLU A 161 7.74 10.71 -11.14
CA GLU A 161 6.27 10.56 -11.17
C GLU A 161 5.48 11.71 -11.80
N ASP A 162 6.12 12.86 -12.10
CA ASP A 162 5.44 14.02 -12.71
C ASP A 162 5.69 14.10 -14.22
N HIS A 163 4.77 13.55 -15.01
CA HIS A 163 4.82 13.50 -16.47
C HIS A 163 4.02 14.65 -17.13
N ARG A 164 3.56 15.65 -16.36
CA ARG A 164 2.72 16.75 -16.90
C ARG A 164 3.44 17.61 -17.94
N VAL A 165 4.77 17.66 -17.87
CA VAL A 165 5.64 18.39 -18.82
C VAL A 165 6.43 17.45 -19.74
N GLY A 166 5.98 16.19 -19.87
CA GLY A 166 6.72 15.11 -20.51
C GLY A 166 7.46 14.23 -19.49
N PRO A 167 8.09 13.13 -19.94
CA PRO A 167 8.82 12.23 -19.05
C PRO A 167 9.92 12.96 -18.29
N PRO A 168 10.02 12.80 -16.95
CA PRO A 168 11.10 13.38 -16.17
C PRO A 168 12.49 12.95 -16.68
N PRO A 169 13.47 13.86 -16.84
CA PRO A 169 14.80 13.54 -17.36
C PRO A 169 15.52 12.42 -16.60
N VAL A 170 15.30 12.34 -15.28
CA VAL A 170 15.85 11.27 -14.41
C VAL A 170 15.51 9.86 -14.91
N ILE A 171 14.39 9.69 -15.63
CA ILE A 171 14.00 8.40 -16.18
C ILE A 171 14.97 7.97 -17.28
N GLU A 172 15.28 8.85 -18.23
CA GLU A 172 16.13 8.54 -19.37
C GLU A 172 17.62 8.62 -19.00
N ASP A 173 18.02 9.67 -18.31
CA ASP A 173 19.43 9.97 -18.00
C ASP A 173 20.01 9.04 -16.94
N VAL A 174 19.19 8.53 -16.03
CA VAL A 174 19.65 7.78 -14.85
C VAL A 174 18.98 6.41 -14.72
N LEU A 175 17.65 6.36 -14.66
CA LEU A 175 16.95 5.12 -14.33
C LEU A 175 17.06 4.07 -15.44
N LEU A 176 16.88 4.44 -16.71
CA LEU A 176 16.94 3.53 -17.84
C LEU A 176 18.29 2.79 -17.94
N PRO A 177 19.46 3.47 -17.97
CA PRO A 177 20.74 2.77 -18.05
C PRO A 177 21.03 1.92 -16.80
N ARG A 178 20.65 2.40 -15.60
CA ARG A 178 20.88 1.68 -14.33
C ARG A 178 20.01 0.43 -14.20
N LEU A 179 18.75 0.50 -14.59
CA LEU A 179 17.83 -0.64 -14.60
C LEU A 179 18.21 -1.67 -15.66
N ARG A 180 18.75 -1.25 -16.81
CA ARG A 180 19.30 -2.17 -17.81
C ARG A 180 20.51 -2.92 -17.25
N ALA A 181 21.45 -2.21 -16.63
CA ALA A 181 22.62 -2.83 -15.99
C ALA A 181 22.20 -3.82 -14.89
N TRP A 182 21.25 -3.45 -14.03
CA TRP A 182 20.70 -4.34 -12.99
C TRP A 182 19.99 -5.57 -13.55
N ALA A 183 19.29 -5.45 -14.68
CA ALA A 183 18.69 -6.59 -15.34
C ALA A 183 19.77 -7.54 -15.89
N GLU A 184 20.82 -7.00 -16.50
CA GLU A 184 21.94 -7.76 -17.06
C GLU A 184 22.85 -8.39 -15.98
N ASP A 185 22.90 -7.82 -14.77
CA ASP A 185 23.58 -8.36 -13.59
C ASP A 185 22.84 -9.58 -12.99
N SER A 186 22.70 -10.63 -13.80
CA SER A 186 22.13 -11.90 -13.38
C SER A 186 22.82 -13.09 -14.05
N PHE A 187 22.90 -14.20 -13.33
CA PHE A 187 23.56 -15.42 -13.79
C PHE A 187 22.80 -16.19 -14.89
N SER A 188 21.63 -15.69 -15.35
CA SER A 188 20.76 -16.38 -16.30
C SER A 188 20.05 -15.42 -17.24
N ALA A 189 20.09 -15.72 -18.54
CA ALA A 189 19.41 -14.94 -19.58
C ALA A 189 17.89 -14.81 -19.34
N ARG A 190 17.26 -15.82 -18.73
CA ARG A 190 15.84 -15.77 -18.38
C ARG A 190 15.58 -14.75 -17.26
N ILE A 191 16.41 -14.74 -16.22
CA ILE A 191 16.28 -13.79 -15.11
C ILE A 191 16.51 -12.36 -15.60
N ALA A 192 17.51 -12.17 -16.46
CA ALA A 192 17.77 -10.87 -17.08
C ALA A 192 16.56 -10.38 -17.90
N HIS A 193 15.97 -11.27 -18.69
CA HIS A 193 14.77 -10.96 -19.47
C HIS A 193 13.59 -10.58 -18.57
N ASP A 194 13.31 -11.37 -17.52
CA ASP A 194 12.19 -11.13 -16.61
C ASP A 194 12.38 -9.81 -15.83
N ARG A 195 13.61 -9.50 -15.38
CA ARG A 195 13.95 -8.21 -14.74
C ARG A 195 13.72 -7.04 -15.69
N TRP A 196 14.21 -7.13 -16.93
CA TRP A 196 14.03 -6.07 -17.92
C TRP A 196 12.56 -5.87 -18.29
N GLN A 197 11.80 -6.95 -18.49
CA GLN A 197 10.37 -6.85 -18.79
C GLN A 197 9.58 -6.15 -17.67
N ARG A 198 9.91 -6.45 -16.40
CA ARG A 198 9.32 -5.74 -15.26
C ARG A 198 9.70 -4.26 -15.28
N ALA A 199 10.97 -3.92 -15.51
CA ALA A 199 11.40 -2.52 -15.60
C ALA A 199 10.72 -1.75 -16.74
N ALA A 200 10.70 -2.32 -17.94
CA ALA A 200 10.06 -1.74 -19.11
C ALA A 200 8.56 -1.50 -18.90
N SER A 201 7.86 -2.48 -18.32
CA SER A 201 6.42 -2.37 -18.04
C SER A 201 6.11 -1.33 -16.97
N THR A 202 6.91 -1.29 -15.90
CA THR A 202 6.69 -0.44 -14.72
C THR A 202 7.01 1.04 -14.99
N PHE A 203 8.02 1.33 -15.81
CA PHE A 203 8.39 2.69 -16.21
C PHE A 203 7.79 3.13 -17.56
N GLY A 204 7.20 2.23 -18.33
CA GLY A 204 6.63 2.55 -19.65
C GLY A 204 7.70 2.77 -20.71
N PHE A 205 8.80 2.01 -20.70
CA PHE A 205 9.85 2.12 -21.73
C PHE A 205 9.40 1.57 -23.09
N ASP A 206 8.47 0.62 -23.09
CA ASP A 206 7.95 -0.07 -24.28
C ASP A 206 6.44 0.15 -24.48
N ARG A 207 5.79 0.93 -23.60
CA ARG A 207 4.33 1.11 -23.55
C ARG A 207 3.96 2.43 -22.89
N ALA A 208 2.67 2.77 -22.93
CA ALA A 208 2.17 3.95 -22.23
C ALA A 208 2.45 3.88 -20.72
N TRP A 209 2.97 4.98 -20.16
CA TRP A 209 3.19 5.13 -18.73
C TRP A 209 1.87 5.02 -17.96
N ASN A 210 1.87 4.22 -16.90
CA ASN A 210 0.71 4.02 -16.03
C ASN A 210 0.94 4.72 -14.69
N GLU A 211 0.08 5.69 -14.39
CA GLU A 211 0.14 6.50 -13.18
C GLU A 211 -0.09 5.69 -11.88
N GLU A 212 -0.73 4.52 -11.95
CA GLU A 212 -1.06 3.70 -10.78
C GLU A 212 0.12 2.88 -10.26
N LEU A 213 1.17 2.67 -11.07
CA LEU A 213 2.30 1.80 -10.75
C LEU A 213 3.36 2.45 -9.83
N VAL A 214 2.96 3.39 -8.97
CA VAL A 214 3.88 4.15 -8.09
C VAL A 214 4.59 3.24 -7.10
N LEU A 215 3.84 2.35 -6.44
CA LEU A 215 4.41 1.38 -5.50
C LEU A 215 5.34 0.41 -6.22
N GLN A 216 4.94 -0.09 -7.39
CA GLN A 216 5.74 -1.03 -8.19
C GLN A 216 7.04 -0.39 -8.67
N ARG A 217 7.01 0.90 -9.06
CA ARG A 217 8.23 1.67 -9.38
C ARG A 217 9.13 1.78 -8.16
N TYR A 218 8.60 2.15 -7.00
CA TYR A 218 9.37 2.22 -5.76
C TYR A 218 10.00 0.87 -5.41
N GLU A 219 9.23 -0.22 -5.41
CA GLU A 219 9.72 -1.56 -5.04
C GLU A 219 10.77 -2.08 -6.03
N LEU A 220 10.62 -1.80 -7.32
CA LEU A 220 11.62 -2.14 -8.34
C LEU A 220 12.93 -1.38 -8.12
N LEU A 221 12.86 -0.08 -7.80
CA LEU A 221 14.06 0.71 -7.53
C LEU A 221 14.74 0.30 -6.21
N TYR A 222 13.96 -0.09 -5.21
CA TYR A 222 14.46 -0.68 -3.97
C TYR A 222 15.19 -2.00 -4.26
N GLU A 223 14.56 -2.93 -4.97
CA GLU A 223 15.17 -4.21 -5.38
C GLU A 223 16.45 -4.02 -6.21
N ALA A 224 16.50 -2.95 -7.01
CA ALA A 224 17.66 -2.62 -7.83
C ALA A 224 18.77 -1.85 -7.09
N GLY A 225 18.61 -1.54 -5.80
CA GLY A 225 19.58 -0.74 -5.06
C GLY A 225 19.72 0.69 -5.59
N LEU A 226 18.67 1.21 -6.23
CA LEU A 226 18.66 2.52 -6.89
C LEU A 226 17.99 3.61 -6.06
N ILE A 227 17.64 3.34 -4.81
CA ILE A 227 17.15 4.35 -3.86
C ILE A 227 17.90 4.25 -2.54
N PRO A 228 18.04 5.38 -1.82
CA PRO A 228 18.67 5.43 -0.50
C PRO A 228 18.29 4.36 0.51
N GLU A 229 17.01 3.99 0.53
CA GLU A 229 16.45 3.06 1.49
C GLU A 229 17.01 1.64 1.32
N ALA A 230 17.36 1.24 0.09
CA ALA A 230 17.93 -0.07 -0.17
C ALA A 230 19.34 -0.24 0.42
N GLU A 231 20.15 0.83 0.42
CA GLU A 231 21.50 0.78 0.98
C GLU A 231 21.53 0.73 2.51
N ARG A 232 20.48 1.21 3.19
CA ARG A 232 20.42 1.24 4.66
C ARG A 232 20.19 -0.15 5.25
N ASP A 233 19.36 -0.96 4.59
CA ASP A 233 19.07 -2.31 5.05
C ASP A 233 20.29 -3.25 4.89
N ASP A 234 21.14 -2.99 3.89
CA ASP A 234 22.39 -3.73 3.67
C ASP A 234 23.56 -3.27 4.56
N ALA A 235 23.59 -2.00 4.99
CA ALA A 235 24.73 -1.41 5.70
C ALA A 235 24.65 -1.51 7.24
N GLY A 236 23.53 -1.98 7.80
CA GLY A 236 23.27 -1.95 9.24
C GLY A 236 23.10 -0.53 9.81
N ASP A 237 22.85 -0.43 11.12
CA ASP A 237 22.52 0.80 11.88
C ASP A 237 23.61 1.92 11.90
N ALA A 238 24.59 1.89 10.99
CA ALA A 238 25.61 2.92 10.92
C ALA A 238 24.98 4.30 10.58
N PRO A 239 25.16 5.33 11.42
CA PRO A 239 24.62 6.66 11.15
C PRO A 239 25.32 7.25 9.92
N ARG A 240 24.65 7.21 8.77
CA ARG A 240 25.06 8.00 7.59
C ARG A 240 24.40 9.36 7.67
N ASP A 241 25.17 10.41 7.36
CA ASP A 241 24.64 11.77 7.24
C ASP A 241 23.48 11.77 6.22
N PRO A 242 22.24 12.02 6.66
CA PRO A 242 21.10 11.89 5.77
C PRO A 242 21.03 13.02 4.73
N ALA A 243 21.73 14.14 4.92
CA ALA A 243 21.85 15.19 3.90
C ALA A 243 22.76 14.77 2.74
N ALA A 244 23.77 13.93 3.00
CA ALA A 244 24.64 13.37 1.98
C ALA A 244 23.90 12.36 1.10
N ILE A 245 22.96 11.60 1.67
CA ILE A 245 22.15 10.61 0.93
C ILE A 245 21.20 11.28 -0.07
N ASP A 246 20.50 12.35 0.34
CA ASP A 246 19.57 13.10 -0.52
C ASP A 246 20.28 13.81 -1.69
N ALA A 247 21.52 14.28 -1.46
CA ALA A 247 22.29 15.03 -2.45
C ALA A 247 22.98 14.14 -3.51
N VAL A 248 23.29 12.88 -3.17
CA VAL A 248 24.13 12.00 -4.02
C VAL A 248 23.32 11.23 -5.06
N SER A 249 22.04 10.95 -4.83
CA SER A 249 21.32 9.99 -5.67
C SER A 249 20.51 10.64 -6.81
N GLY A 250 20.00 11.87 -6.64
CA GLY A 250 19.01 12.44 -7.59
C GLY A 250 17.69 11.66 -7.63
N MET A 251 17.56 10.61 -6.80
CA MET A 251 16.45 9.69 -6.72
C MET A 251 15.39 10.14 -5.72
N GLY A 252 15.29 11.43 -5.44
CA GLY A 252 14.34 11.98 -4.47
C GLY A 252 14.77 11.80 -3.01
N ARG A 253 14.02 12.46 -2.11
CA ARG A 253 14.31 12.49 -0.68
C ARG A 253 14.02 11.14 -0.01
N ALA A 254 14.91 10.72 0.87
CA ALA A 254 14.71 9.52 1.67
C ALA A 254 13.73 9.77 2.83
N MET A 255 13.00 8.73 3.24
CA MET A 255 12.26 8.74 4.51
C MET A 255 12.83 7.72 5.51
N ILE A 256 12.41 7.81 6.76
CA ILE A 256 12.71 6.80 7.78
C ILE A 256 11.95 5.51 7.50
N LEU A 257 12.56 4.37 7.83
CA LEU A 257 11.92 3.04 7.76
C LEU A 257 11.23 2.85 6.38
N ASP A 258 10.02 2.30 6.37
CA ASP A 258 9.22 2.09 5.15
C ASP A 258 8.33 3.30 4.78
N HIS A 259 8.48 4.47 5.40
CA HIS A 259 7.51 5.57 5.25
C HIS A 259 7.38 6.03 3.79
N ARG A 260 8.47 5.98 3.02
CA ARG A 260 8.42 6.28 1.58
C ARG A 260 7.65 5.23 0.79
N ARG A 261 7.75 3.95 1.17
CA ARG A 261 6.92 2.86 0.61
C ARG A 261 5.44 3.05 0.94
N ILE A 262 5.14 3.44 2.18
CA ILE A 262 3.77 3.78 2.62
C ILE A 262 3.23 4.95 1.80
N LEU A 263 4.04 5.98 1.57
CA LEU A 263 3.65 7.10 0.72
C LEU A 263 3.39 6.66 -0.72
N ALA A 264 4.26 5.85 -1.32
CA ALA A 264 4.07 5.29 -2.66
C ALA A 264 2.74 4.50 -2.75
N THR A 265 2.42 3.74 -1.70
CA THR A 265 1.15 3.00 -1.57
C THR A 265 -0.04 3.96 -1.52
N GLY A 266 0.05 5.02 -0.72
CA GLY A 266 -0.99 6.05 -0.61
C GLY A 266 -1.25 6.77 -1.93
N ILE A 267 -0.19 7.13 -2.67
CA ILE A 267 -0.28 7.77 -3.99
C ILE A 267 -0.94 6.81 -4.99
N ALA A 268 -0.46 5.56 -5.09
CA ALA A 268 -1.03 4.56 -5.99
C ALA A 268 -2.53 4.36 -5.73
N ARG A 269 -2.92 4.24 -4.44
CA ARG A 269 -4.32 4.11 -4.03
C ARG A 269 -5.14 5.34 -4.40
N LEU A 270 -4.63 6.55 -4.15
CA LEU A 270 -5.32 7.78 -4.47
C LEU A 270 -5.53 7.92 -5.99
N ARG A 271 -4.49 7.65 -6.80
CA ARG A 271 -4.56 7.70 -8.27
C ARG A 271 -5.58 6.71 -8.85
N ALA A 272 -5.63 5.48 -8.33
CA ALA A 272 -6.66 4.51 -8.70
C ALA A 272 -8.06 4.99 -8.27
N LYS A 273 -8.17 5.60 -7.09
CA LYS A 273 -9.46 6.03 -6.52
C LYS A 273 -10.08 7.20 -7.27
N ILE A 274 -9.31 8.23 -7.63
CA ILE A 274 -9.82 9.43 -8.32
C ILE A 274 -10.39 9.14 -9.72
N LYS A 275 -10.07 7.99 -10.34
CA LYS A 275 -10.64 7.58 -11.63
C LYS A 275 -12.11 7.19 -11.53
N TYR A 276 -12.51 6.62 -10.39
CA TYR A 276 -13.82 5.98 -10.23
C TYR A 276 -14.66 6.58 -9.10
N HIS A 277 -14.04 7.32 -8.18
CA HIS A 277 -14.71 7.92 -7.04
C HIS A 277 -14.48 9.44 -7.00
N PRO A 278 -15.48 10.23 -6.60
CA PRO A 278 -15.38 11.69 -6.52
C PRO A 278 -14.60 12.13 -5.27
N VAL A 279 -13.57 11.38 -4.87
CA VAL A 279 -12.76 11.67 -3.66
C VAL A 279 -11.92 12.94 -3.82
N VAL A 280 -11.66 13.36 -5.06
CA VAL A 280 -10.91 14.59 -5.36
C VAL A 280 -11.57 15.84 -4.80
N PHE A 281 -12.89 15.86 -4.59
CA PHE A 281 -13.58 17.03 -4.03
C PHE A 281 -13.25 17.29 -2.56
N GLU A 282 -12.72 16.30 -1.83
CA GLU A 282 -12.20 16.50 -0.46
C GLU A 282 -10.98 17.43 -0.44
N LEU A 283 -10.30 17.58 -1.58
CA LEU A 283 -9.15 18.47 -1.77
C LEU A 283 -9.55 19.84 -2.31
N MET A 284 -10.81 20.01 -2.71
CA MET A 284 -11.31 21.25 -3.31
C MET A 284 -11.92 22.18 -2.26
N PRO A 285 -11.83 23.51 -2.44
CA PRO A 285 -12.61 24.46 -1.65
C PRO A 285 -14.12 24.26 -1.87
N GLU A 286 -14.95 24.91 -1.05
CA GLU A 286 -16.42 24.80 -1.16
C GLU A 286 -16.96 25.24 -2.53
N THR A 287 -16.33 26.25 -3.13
CA THR A 287 -16.60 26.70 -4.48
C THR A 287 -15.31 26.72 -5.30
N PHE A 288 -15.36 26.20 -6.52
CA PHE A 288 -14.20 26.08 -7.40
C PHE A 288 -14.58 26.21 -8.87
N THR A 289 -13.61 26.56 -9.71
CA THR A 289 -13.74 26.50 -11.17
C THR A 289 -13.41 25.10 -11.69
N LEU A 290 -13.97 24.71 -12.84
CA LEU A 290 -13.60 23.44 -13.50
C LEU A 290 -12.10 23.37 -13.85
N LEU A 291 -11.45 24.51 -14.09
CA LEU A 291 -10.01 24.56 -14.32
C LEU A 291 -9.21 24.21 -13.06
N GLN A 292 -9.63 24.71 -11.89
CA GLN A 292 -9.00 24.33 -10.62
C GLN A 292 -9.18 22.84 -10.34
N LEU A 293 -10.38 22.29 -10.59
CA LEU A 293 -10.62 20.86 -10.44
C LEU A 293 -9.76 20.03 -11.41
N GLN A 294 -9.68 20.44 -12.68
CA GLN A 294 -8.82 19.78 -13.68
C GLN A 294 -7.36 19.77 -13.22
N ARG A 295 -6.83 20.94 -12.82
CA ARG A 295 -5.44 21.06 -12.34
C ARG A 295 -5.19 20.21 -11.09
N CYS A 296 -6.17 20.07 -10.20
CA CYS A 296 -6.10 19.20 -9.04
C CYS A 296 -5.96 17.72 -9.46
N VAL A 297 -6.81 17.26 -10.39
CA VAL A 297 -6.72 15.90 -10.94
C VAL A 297 -5.40 15.65 -11.66
N GLU A 298 -4.95 16.59 -12.49
CA GLU A 298 -3.68 16.48 -13.21
C GLU A 298 -2.48 16.44 -12.25
N ALA A 299 -2.50 17.29 -11.22
CA ALA A 299 -1.49 17.31 -10.16
C ALA A 299 -1.38 15.94 -9.48
N LEU A 300 -2.51 15.35 -9.07
CA LEU A 300 -2.54 14.04 -8.41
C LEU A 300 -2.14 12.91 -9.36
N ALA A 301 -2.61 12.93 -10.60
CA ALA A 301 -2.34 11.89 -11.60
C ALA A 301 -0.91 11.94 -12.12
N GLY A 302 -0.23 13.09 -12.02
CA GLY A 302 1.09 13.28 -12.61
C GLY A 302 1.07 13.31 -14.14
N ARG A 303 -0.09 13.59 -14.76
CA ARG A 303 -0.21 13.72 -16.22
C ARG A 303 -1.35 14.67 -16.56
N LEU A 304 -1.26 15.28 -17.75
CA LEU A 304 -2.33 16.14 -18.25
C LEU A 304 -3.57 15.34 -18.65
N VAL A 305 -4.74 15.96 -18.50
CA VAL A 305 -6.01 15.39 -18.96
C VAL A 305 -6.59 16.22 -20.09
N HIS A 306 -7.29 15.57 -21.01
CA HIS A 306 -7.91 16.27 -22.12
C HIS A 306 -9.08 17.13 -21.61
N LYS A 307 -8.96 18.46 -21.73
CA LYS A 307 -9.92 19.44 -21.19
C LYS A 307 -11.38 19.16 -21.54
N GLN A 308 -11.68 18.85 -22.80
CA GLN A 308 -13.06 18.59 -23.23
C GLN A 308 -13.60 17.28 -22.68
N ASN A 309 -12.77 16.24 -22.60
CA ASN A 309 -13.18 14.94 -22.06
C ASN A 309 -13.43 15.05 -20.56
N PHE A 310 -12.56 15.78 -19.86
CA PHE A 310 -12.71 16.06 -18.43
C PHE A 310 -14.01 16.78 -18.14
N ARG A 311 -14.31 17.87 -18.87
CA ARG A 311 -15.55 18.62 -18.71
C ARG A 311 -16.78 17.74 -18.93
N ARG A 312 -16.80 17.00 -20.04
CA ARG A 312 -17.90 16.08 -20.37
C ARG A 312 -18.10 15.02 -19.27
N LEU A 313 -17.02 14.46 -18.73
CA LEU A 313 -17.08 13.47 -17.64
C LEU A 313 -17.73 14.05 -16.38
N ILE A 314 -17.31 15.25 -15.96
CA ILE A 314 -17.84 15.90 -14.76
C ILE A 314 -19.33 16.25 -14.92
N GLU A 315 -19.72 16.78 -16.08
CA GLU A 315 -21.11 17.13 -16.40
C GLU A 315 -22.00 15.88 -16.48
N GLN A 316 -21.55 14.82 -17.16
CA GLN A 316 -22.29 13.55 -17.29
C GLN A 316 -22.51 12.83 -15.96
N GLN A 317 -21.57 12.96 -15.04
CA GLN A 317 -21.68 12.34 -13.73
C GLN A 317 -22.51 13.16 -12.73
N GLU A 318 -22.98 14.35 -13.14
CA GLU A 318 -23.77 15.28 -12.33
C GLU A 318 -23.15 15.57 -10.95
N LEU A 319 -21.83 15.53 -10.86
CA LEU A 319 -21.09 15.66 -9.59
C LEU A 319 -21.07 17.09 -9.05
N VAL A 320 -21.32 18.07 -9.91
CA VAL A 320 -21.17 19.49 -9.58
C VAL A 320 -22.42 20.27 -9.98
N GLU A 321 -22.70 21.33 -9.22
CA GLU A 321 -23.75 22.30 -9.51
C GLU A 321 -23.14 23.69 -9.74
N GLU A 322 -23.72 24.46 -10.66
CA GLU A 322 -23.34 25.85 -10.90
C GLU A 322 -23.88 26.74 -9.78
N THR A 323 -23.03 27.61 -9.24
CA THR A 323 -23.40 28.53 -8.14
C THR A 323 -24.05 29.84 -8.64
N GLY A 324 -23.93 30.13 -9.94
CA GLY A 324 -24.31 31.42 -10.54
C GLY A 324 -23.22 32.50 -10.42
N GLU A 325 -22.19 32.26 -9.62
CA GLU A 325 -21.07 33.19 -9.42
C GLU A 325 -19.93 32.95 -10.41
N THR A 326 -19.07 33.95 -10.58
CA THR A 326 -17.87 33.86 -11.43
C THR A 326 -16.65 34.40 -10.71
N SER A 327 -15.48 33.78 -10.94
CA SER A 327 -14.18 34.25 -10.45
C SER A 327 -13.39 34.91 -11.57
N GLN A 328 -12.70 36.01 -11.25
CA GLN A 328 -11.78 36.71 -12.15
C GLN A 328 -10.32 36.26 -11.99
N ASP A 329 -10.03 35.39 -11.02
CA ASP A 329 -8.66 34.99 -10.65
C ASP A 329 -7.93 34.16 -11.73
N THR A 330 -8.64 33.78 -12.80
CA THR A 330 -8.07 33.02 -13.92
C THR A 330 -7.31 33.86 -14.95
N GLY A 331 -7.15 35.17 -14.74
CA GLY A 331 -6.36 36.05 -15.62
C GLY A 331 -6.94 36.26 -17.03
N GLY A 332 -8.24 35.98 -17.20
CA GLY A 332 -8.95 36.03 -18.48
C GLY A 332 -10.45 36.22 -18.28
N ARG A 333 -11.29 35.70 -19.19
CA ARG A 333 -12.76 35.77 -19.06
C ARG A 333 -13.19 35.17 -17.70
N PRO A 334 -14.14 35.80 -16.97
CA PRO A 334 -14.63 35.28 -15.70
C PRO A 334 -15.04 33.81 -15.81
N ALA A 335 -14.50 32.98 -14.93
CA ALA A 335 -14.75 31.55 -14.89
C ALA A 335 -15.92 31.24 -13.96
N LYS A 336 -16.87 30.42 -14.42
CA LYS A 336 -18.00 29.95 -13.61
C LYS A 336 -17.54 29.18 -12.37
N LEU A 337 -18.19 29.45 -11.25
CA LEU A 337 -17.97 28.74 -9.98
C LEU A 337 -18.98 27.61 -9.80
N PHE A 338 -18.47 26.48 -9.33
CA PHE A 338 -19.21 25.25 -9.09
C PHE A 338 -19.04 24.81 -7.63
N ARG A 339 -20.01 24.04 -7.15
CA ARG A 339 -19.96 23.36 -5.84
C ARG A 339 -20.13 21.85 -6.05
N PHE A 340 -19.49 21.05 -5.20
CA PHE A 340 -19.68 19.60 -5.19
C PHE A 340 -21.06 19.20 -4.63
N ARG A 341 -21.82 18.39 -5.38
CA ARG A 341 -23.10 17.84 -4.95
C ARG A 341 -22.90 16.60 -4.09
N ARG A 342 -22.79 16.79 -2.77
CA ARG A 342 -22.56 15.69 -1.81
C ARG A 342 -23.66 14.62 -1.82
N GLU A 343 -24.89 15.00 -2.15
CA GLU A 343 -26.06 14.12 -2.22
C GLU A 343 -25.87 12.95 -3.21
N VAL A 344 -25.12 13.18 -4.30
CA VAL A 344 -24.84 12.15 -5.33
C VAL A 344 -24.09 10.96 -4.74
N LEU A 345 -23.27 11.15 -3.71
CA LEU A 345 -22.58 10.05 -3.01
C LEU A 345 -23.56 9.16 -2.23
N ALA A 346 -24.52 9.77 -1.55
CA ALA A 346 -25.55 9.04 -0.81
C ALA A 346 -26.48 8.29 -1.77
N GLU A 347 -26.89 8.93 -2.86
CA GLU A 347 -27.70 8.30 -3.91
C GLU A 347 -26.99 7.10 -4.53
N ARG A 348 -25.70 7.24 -4.91
CA ARG A 348 -24.93 6.12 -5.48
C ARG A 348 -24.70 4.98 -4.50
N ALA A 349 -24.53 5.27 -3.21
CA ALA A 349 -24.42 4.24 -2.17
C ALA A 349 -25.74 3.46 -1.98
N ILE A 350 -26.88 4.13 -2.19
CA ILE A 350 -28.23 3.55 -2.07
C ILE A 350 -28.63 2.76 -3.32
N PHE A 351 -28.33 3.28 -4.52
CA PHE A 351 -28.78 2.68 -5.80
C PHE A 351 -27.83 1.58 -6.33
N GLY A 352 -26.65 1.43 -5.73
CA GLY A 352 -25.57 0.60 -6.24
C GLY A 352 -25.00 1.16 -7.55
N THR A 353 -23.76 0.81 -7.89
CA THR A 353 -23.17 1.09 -9.21
C THR A 353 -23.93 0.32 -10.29
N LYS A 354 -25.12 0.79 -10.68
CA LYS A 354 -25.69 0.44 -11.98
C LYS A 354 -24.80 1.10 -13.01
N LEU A 355 -23.94 0.28 -13.61
CA LEU A 355 -23.20 0.63 -14.82
C LEU A 355 -24.22 1.21 -15.82
N PRO A 356 -23.98 2.40 -16.39
CA PRO A 356 -24.80 2.87 -17.49
C PRO A 356 -24.61 1.89 -18.64
N ILE A 357 -25.59 1.00 -18.84
CA ILE A 357 -25.70 0.21 -20.06
C ILE A 357 -25.93 1.25 -21.15
N SER A 358 -24.92 1.44 -22.00
CA SER A 358 -24.98 2.29 -23.18
C SER A 358 -26.25 1.96 -23.95
N ARG A 359 -27.19 2.92 -24.02
CA ARG A 359 -28.27 2.84 -25.02
C ARG A 359 -27.63 3.08 -26.38
N ALA A 360 -27.67 2.05 -27.21
CA ALA A 360 -27.28 2.06 -28.62
C ALA A 360 -28.18 3.00 -29.43
#